data_AF-A0A942VJP7-F1
#
_entry.id   AF-A0A942VJP7-F1
#
_cell.length_a   1.000
_cell.length_b   1.000
_cell.length_c   1.000
_cell.angle_alpha   90.00
_cell.angle_beta   90.00
_cell.angle_gamma   90.00
#
_symmetry.space_group_name_H-M   'P 1'
#
loop_
_entity.id
_entity.type
_entity.pdbx_description
1 polymer ?
#
loop_
_entity_poly.entity_id
_entity_poly.type
_entity_poly.pdbx_seq_one_letter_code
_entity_poly.pdbx_strand_id
1 'polypeptide(L)'
;MNSTKLAALALKIALPCLLCFSYLVMTNMVQELESELNSINRGIEKDIKSIHVLKAEWSHLNNPTRLRKLVSKHISLNQVQAEQIINYSALPFSYEDGESRKIAARKNISNYAEHNKGLKKLTKAQR
;
A
#
# COMPACT_ATOMS: atom_id res chain seq x y z
N MET A 1 39.90 23.06 60.70
CA MET A 1 38.85 22.01 60.72
C MET A 1 37.58 22.40 59.94
N ASN A 2 37.62 23.52 59.21
CA ASN A 2 36.43 24.20 58.70
C ASN A 2 36.27 23.88 57.21
N SER A 3 37.39 23.81 56.48
CA SER A 3 37.44 23.44 55.05
C SER A 3 37.04 22.00 54.76
N THR A 4 37.37 21.04 55.63
CA THR A 4 36.97 19.63 55.44
C THR A 4 35.48 19.42 55.67
N LYS A 5 34.87 20.14 56.63
CA LYS A 5 33.43 20.12 56.85
C LYS A 5 32.67 20.82 55.70
N LEU A 6 33.19 21.93 55.17
CA LEU A 6 32.64 22.59 53.99
C LEU A 6 32.72 21.69 52.75
N ALA A 7 33.86 21.02 52.52
CA ALA A 7 34.01 20.08 51.41
C ALA A 7 33.05 18.87 51.54
N ALA A 8 32.88 18.33 52.75
CA ALA A 8 31.93 17.25 53.00
C ALA A 8 30.48 17.69 52.81
N LEU A 9 30.13 18.92 53.17
CA LEU A 9 28.79 19.47 52.97
C LEU A 9 28.51 19.73 51.48
N ALA A 10 29.50 20.24 50.74
CA ALA A 10 29.42 20.40 49.28
C ALA A 10 29.23 19.06 48.57
N LEU A 11 29.98 18.02 48.96
CA LEU A 11 29.83 16.67 48.40
C LEU A 11 28.43 16.10 48.65
N LYS A 12 27.89 16.31 49.85
CA LYS A 12 26.55 15.85 50.23
C LYS A 12 25.43 16.56 49.47
N ILE A 13 25.65 17.78 48.99
CA ILE A 13 24.68 18.53 48.17
C ILE A 13 24.86 18.20 46.69
N ALA A 14 26.10 18.04 46.23
CA ALA A 14 26.38 17.73 44.83
C ALA A 14 25.77 16.39 44.40
N LEU A 15 25.84 15.37 45.26
CA LEU A 15 25.31 14.03 44.96
C LEU A 15 23.79 14.03 44.68
N PRO A 16 22.91 14.54 45.56
CA PRO A 16 21.47 14.60 45.26
C PRO A 16 21.16 15.58 44.13
N CYS A 17 21.94 16.65 43.94
CA CYS A 17 21.72 17.59 42.85
C CYS A 17 21.92 16.92 41.48
N LEU A 18 22.95 16.07 41.34
CA LEU A 18 23.18 15.28 40.13
C LEU A 18 22.06 14.26 39.87
N LEU A 19 21.59 13.58 40.92
CA LEU A 19 20.48 12.62 40.80
C LEU A 19 19.16 13.31 40.44
N CYS A 20 18.89 14.47 41.03
CA CYS A 20 17.71 15.27 40.70
C CYS A 20 17.77 15.73 39.24
N PHE A 21 18.93 16.22 38.79
CA PHE A 21 19.11 16.62 37.41
C PHE A 21 18.95 15.45 36.43
N SER A 22 19.54 14.29 36.71
CA SER A 22 19.39 13.11 35.84
C SER A 22 17.94 12.62 35.78
N TYR A 23 17.24 12.63 36.92
CA TYR A 23 15.82 12.29 36.98
C TYR A 23 14.96 13.26 36.16
N LEU A 24 15.23 14.56 36.26
CA LEU A 24 14.55 15.59 35.46
C LEU A 24 14.73 15.40 33.95
N VAL A 25 15.97 15.12 33.51
CA VAL A 25 16.23 14.85 32.09
C VAL A 25 15.47 13.61 31.62
N MET A 26 15.51 12.52 32.41
CA MET A 26 14.84 11.28 32.04
C MET A 26 13.32 11.46 31.93
N THR A 27 12.68 12.14 32.89
CA THR A 27 11.22 12.34 32.82
C THR A 27 10.83 13.22 31.65
N ASN A 28 11.62 14.25 31.30
CA ASN A 28 11.33 15.07 30.14
C ASN A 28 11.36 14.25 28.85
N MET A 29 12.35 13.36 28.69
CA MET A 29 12.45 12.49 27.51
C MET A 29 11.26 11.51 27.43
N VAL A 30 10.87 10.92 28.55
CA VAL A 30 9.71 10.01 28.60
C VAL A 30 8.43 10.76 28.24
N GLN A 31 8.23 11.97 28.78
CA GLN A 31 7.05 12.79 28.47
C GLN A 31 6.97 13.19 27.00
N GLU A 32 8.11 13.51 26.38
CA GLU A 32 8.17 13.80 24.94
C GLU A 32 7.75 12.58 24.11
N LEU A 33 8.28 11.40 24.43
CA LEU A 33 7.94 10.15 23.75
C LEU A 33 6.47 9.77 23.94
N GLU A 34 5.93 9.92 25.15
CA GLU A 34 4.51 9.68 25.43
C GLU A 34 3.60 10.66 24.69
N SER A 35 4.01 11.93 24.58
CA SER A 35 3.29 12.94 23.81
C SER A 35 3.27 12.60 22.32
N GLU A 36 4.42 12.18 21.76
CA GLU A 36 4.52 11.74 20.37
C GLU A 36 3.64 10.51 20.12
N LEU A 37 3.72 9.50 20.98
CA LEU A 37 2.90 8.29 20.88
C LEU A 37 1.40 8.62 20.92
N ASN A 38 0.99 9.50 21.84
CA ASN A 38 -0.39 9.96 21.93
C ASN A 38 -0.84 10.73 20.70
N SER A 39 0.03 11.57 20.13
CA SER A 39 -0.23 12.31 18.90
C SER A 39 -0.43 11.37 17.71
N ILE A 40 0.47 10.40 17.55
CA ILE A 40 0.38 9.37 16.50
C ILE A 40 -0.91 8.56 16.66
N ASN A 41 -1.24 8.12 17.88
CA ASN A 41 -2.44 7.32 18.12
C ASN A 41 -3.73 8.10 17.79
N ARG A 42 -3.78 9.39 18.12
CA ARG A 42 -4.88 10.28 17.71
C ARG A 42 -4.96 10.45 16.20
N GLY A 43 -3.80 10.53 15.52
CA GLY A 43 -3.70 10.54 14.07
C GLY A 43 -4.33 9.28 13.45
N ILE A 44 -3.95 8.10 13.96
CA ILE A 44 -4.51 6.81 13.52
C ILE A 44 -6.04 6.78 13.66
N GLU A 45 -6.57 7.21 14.81
CA GLU A 45 -8.01 7.22 15.04
C GLU A 45 -8.75 8.15 14.05
N LYS A 46 -8.15 9.32 13.75
CA LYS A 46 -8.69 10.27 12.77
C LYS A 46 -8.67 9.69 11.36
N ASP A 47 -7.60 9.00 10.98
CA ASP A 47 -7.47 8.38 9.66
C ASP A 47 -8.48 7.25 9.48
N ILE A 48 -8.68 6.42 10.50
CA ILE A 48 -9.71 5.37 10.49
C ILE A 48 -11.10 5.96 10.24
N LYS A 49 -11.45 7.05 10.94
CA LYS A 49 -12.73 7.75 10.73
C LYS A 49 -12.85 8.28 9.31
N SER A 50 -11.77 8.88 8.79
CA SER A 50 -11.73 9.43 7.43
C SER A 50 -11.90 8.34 6.37
N ILE A 51 -11.21 7.21 6.52
CA ILE A 51 -11.35 6.04 5.65
C ILE A 51 -12.79 5.49 5.71
N HIS A 52 -13.40 5.44 6.88
CA HIS A 52 -14.77 4.97 7.03
C HIS A 52 -15.76 5.85 6.28
N VAL A 53 -15.62 7.18 6.37
CA VAL A 53 -16.42 8.15 5.60
C VAL A 53 -16.20 7.94 4.11
N LEU A 54 -14.94 7.90 3.65
CA LEU A 54 -14.63 7.71 2.23
C LEU A 54 -15.20 6.39 1.69
N LYS A 55 -15.19 5.32 2.48
CA LYS A 55 -15.79 4.03 2.11
C LYS A 55 -17.30 4.13 1.97
N ALA A 56 -17.96 4.87 2.86
CA ALA A 56 -19.40 5.11 2.77
C ALA A 56 -19.75 5.95 1.54
N GLU A 57 -18.98 7.02 1.27
CA GLU A 57 -19.14 7.85 0.08
C GLU A 57 -18.90 7.04 -1.19
N TRP A 58 -17.84 6.24 -1.25
CA TRP A 58 -17.55 5.37 -2.38
C TRP A 58 -18.68 4.37 -2.62
N SER A 59 -19.22 3.75 -1.55
CA SER A 59 -20.37 2.85 -1.66
C SER A 59 -21.61 3.57 -2.18
N HIS A 60 -21.86 4.80 -1.72
CA HIS A 60 -22.97 5.63 -2.19
C HIS A 60 -22.81 6.00 -3.68
N LEU A 61 -21.61 6.39 -4.10
CA LEU A 61 -21.31 6.73 -5.48
C LEU A 61 -21.39 5.52 -6.42
N ASN A 62 -21.00 4.34 -5.94
CA ASN A 62 -21.03 3.08 -6.69
C ASN A 62 -22.37 2.32 -6.58
N ASN A 63 -23.43 2.94 -6.05
CA ASN A 63 -24.74 2.30 -6.00
C ASN A 63 -25.25 2.02 -7.44
N PRO A 64 -25.49 0.76 -7.84
CA PRO A 64 -25.79 0.41 -9.23
C PRO A 64 -27.13 0.97 -9.72
N THR A 65 -28.13 1.07 -8.85
CA THR A 65 -29.44 1.66 -9.19
C THR A 65 -29.30 3.15 -9.48
N ARG A 66 -28.55 3.87 -8.63
CA ARG A 66 -28.23 5.30 -8.82
C ARG A 66 -27.42 5.52 -10.10
N LEU A 67 -26.40 4.70 -10.32
CA LEU A 67 -25.58 4.75 -11.54
C LEU A 67 -26.43 4.51 -12.79
N ARG A 68 -27.29 3.48 -12.82
CA ARG A 68 -28.20 3.23 -13.94
C ARG A 68 -29.11 4.42 -14.24
N LYS A 69 -29.66 5.06 -13.21
CA LYS A 69 -30.50 6.25 -13.35
C LYS A 69 -29.72 7.47 -13.87
N LEU A 70 -28.47 7.66 -13.43
CA LEU A 70 -27.60 8.73 -13.92
C LEU A 70 -27.19 8.49 -15.37
N VAL A 71 -26.79 7.26 -15.71
CA VAL A 71 -26.45 6.85 -17.08
C VAL A 71 -27.65 7.07 -17.99
N SER A 72 -28.86 6.60 -17.62
CA SER A 72 -30.04 6.79 -18.47
C SER A 72 -30.44 8.26 -18.65
N LYS A 73 -30.11 9.13 -17.69
CA LYS A 73 -30.42 10.57 -17.75
C LYS A 73 -29.40 11.37 -18.56
N HIS A 74 -28.11 11.03 -18.45
CA HIS A 74 -27.01 11.84 -18.99
C HIS A 74 -26.29 11.18 -20.17
N ILE A 75 -26.53 9.91 -20.45
CA ILE A 75 -25.93 9.17 -21.55
C ILE A 75 -27.05 8.48 -22.34
N SER A 76 -27.10 8.74 -23.64
CA SER A 76 -28.05 8.11 -24.58
C SER A 76 -27.64 6.67 -24.93
N LEU A 77 -27.24 5.87 -23.94
CA LEU A 77 -26.90 4.45 -24.13
C LEU A 77 -28.19 3.61 -24.05
N ASN A 78 -28.53 2.94 -25.15
CA ASN A 78 -29.53 1.87 -25.14
C ASN A 78 -29.02 0.68 -24.31
N GLN A 79 -29.95 -0.09 -23.72
CA GLN A 79 -29.58 -1.36 -23.07
C GLN A 79 -28.79 -2.23 -24.06
N VAL A 80 -27.74 -2.89 -23.56
CA VAL A 80 -26.97 -3.86 -24.35
C VAL A 80 -27.95 -4.92 -24.82
N GLN A 81 -28.17 -4.97 -26.13
CA GLN A 81 -29.06 -5.94 -26.74
C GLN A 81 -28.42 -7.33 -26.67
N ALA A 82 -29.22 -8.39 -26.53
CA ALA A 82 -28.69 -9.74 -26.35
C ALA A 82 -27.78 -10.14 -27.53
N GLU A 83 -28.05 -9.60 -28.72
CA GLU A 83 -27.29 -9.79 -29.95
C GLU A 83 -25.89 -9.17 -29.90
N GLN A 84 -25.64 -8.21 -28.99
CA GLN A 84 -24.33 -7.57 -28.80
C GLN A 84 -23.42 -8.35 -27.84
N ILE A 85 -23.97 -9.32 -27.11
CA ILE A 85 -23.20 -10.20 -26.22
C ILE A 85 -22.69 -11.39 -27.04
N ILE A 86 -21.57 -11.20 -27.74
CA ILE A 86 -20.93 -12.29 -28.48
C ILE A 86 -20.15 -13.22 -27.55
N ASN A 87 -20.13 -14.52 -27.88
CA ASN A 87 -19.24 -15.47 -27.21
C ASN A 87 -17.79 -15.13 -27.54
N TYR A 88 -16.87 -15.32 -26.60
CA TYR A 88 -15.43 -15.14 -26.82
C TYR A 88 -14.91 -15.93 -28.04
N SER A 89 -15.53 -17.07 -28.37
CA SER A 89 -15.21 -17.85 -29.58
C SER A 89 -15.58 -17.19 -30.91
N ALA A 90 -16.48 -16.20 -30.89
CA ALA A 90 -16.92 -15.45 -32.07
C ALA A 90 -16.08 -14.19 -32.32
N LEU A 91 -15.07 -13.92 -31.47
CA LEU A 91 -14.11 -12.86 -31.72
C LEU A 91 -13.26 -13.23 -32.96
N PRO A 92 -13.14 -12.31 -33.94
CA PRO A 92 -12.30 -12.52 -35.11
C PRO A 92 -10.84 -12.36 -34.70
N PHE A 93 -10.28 -13.37 -34.04
CA PHE A 93 -8.83 -13.49 -33.95
C PHE A 93 -8.33 -13.77 -35.37
N SER A 94 -7.58 -12.83 -35.94
CA SER A 94 -6.91 -13.02 -37.23
C SER A 94 -5.89 -14.14 -37.09
N TYR A 95 -6.28 -15.38 -37.38
CA TYR A 95 -5.36 -16.47 -37.66
C TYR A 95 -5.13 -16.46 -39.17
N GLU A 96 -3.89 -16.32 -39.61
CA GLU A 96 -3.54 -16.36 -41.05
C GLU A 96 -4.16 -17.60 -41.70
N ASP A 97 -4.97 -17.37 -42.74
CA ASP A 97 -5.99 -18.24 -43.35
C ASP A 97 -5.52 -19.60 -43.93
N GLY A 98 -4.32 -20.08 -43.61
CA GLY A 98 -3.77 -21.34 -44.11
C GLY A 98 -3.32 -22.32 -43.03
N GLU A 99 -3.14 -21.88 -41.78
CA GLU A 99 -2.53 -22.72 -40.75
C GLU A 99 -3.60 -23.45 -39.92
N SER A 100 -3.69 -24.76 -40.11
CA SER A 100 -4.59 -25.63 -39.36
C SER A 100 -4.45 -25.34 -37.86
N ARG A 101 -5.56 -25.12 -37.13
CA ARG A 101 -5.60 -24.67 -35.71
C ARG A 101 -4.55 -25.32 -34.79
N LYS A 102 -4.30 -26.61 -34.97
CA LYS A 102 -3.31 -27.38 -34.20
C LYS A 102 -1.86 -26.99 -34.51
N ILE A 103 -1.58 -26.65 -35.76
CA ILE A 103 -0.25 -26.28 -36.27
C ILE A 103 0.12 -24.87 -35.79
N ALA A 104 -0.79 -23.91 -35.88
CA ALA A 104 -0.58 -22.55 -35.37
C ALA A 104 -0.34 -22.54 -33.84
N ALA A 105 -1.14 -23.28 -33.07
CA ALA A 105 -0.95 -23.41 -31.62
C ALA A 105 0.42 -24.04 -31.29
N ARG A 106 0.81 -25.08 -32.05
CA ARG A 106 2.10 -25.76 -31.86
C ARG A 106 3.28 -24.85 -32.20
N LYS A 107 3.19 -24.07 -33.29
CA LYS A 107 4.22 -23.09 -33.71
C LYS A 107 4.41 -21.98 -32.67
N ASN A 108 3.31 -21.46 -32.12
CA ASN A 108 3.38 -20.47 -31.04
C ASN A 108 4.08 -21.05 -29.80
N ILE A 109 3.68 -22.24 -29.35
CA ILE A 109 4.30 -22.90 -28.18
C ILE A 109 5.79 -23.21 -28.41
N SER A 110 6.17 -23.68 -29.60
CA SER A 110 7.58 -23.94 -29.92
C SER A 110 8.41 -22.66 -29.92
N ASN A 111 7.90 -21.57 -30.50
CA ASN A 111 8.61 -20.29 -30.55
C ASN A 111 8.87 -19.74 -29.15
N TYR A 112 7.89 -19.81 -28.24
CA TYR A 112 8.09 -19.43 -26.85
C TYR A 112 9.10 -20.33 -26.13
N ALA A 113 9.10 -21.64 -26.40
CA ALA A 113 10.06 -22.57 -25.81
C ALA A 113 11.50 -22.32 -26.29
N GLU A 114 11.70 -21.99 -27.56
CA GLU A 114 13.00 -21.64 -28.12
C GLU A 114 13.52 -20.31 -27.57
N HIS A 115 12.68 -19.28 -27.52
CA HIS A 115 13.01 -18.00 -26.93
C HIS A 115 13.49 -18.18 -25.48
N ASN A 116 12.74 -18.95 -24.68
CA ASN A 116 13.10 -19.24 -23.29
C ASN A 116 14.39 -20.05 -23.16
N LYS A 117 14.68 -20.98 -24.09
CA LYS A 117 15.98 -21.67 -24.14
C LYS A 117 17.12 -20.69 -24.44
N GLY A 118 16.91 -19.74 -25.36
CA GLY A 118 17.86 -18.68 -25.68
C GLY A 118 18.17 -17.82 -24.46
N LEU A 119 17.12 -17.33 -23.77
CA LEU A 119 17.25 -16.59 -22.52
C LEU A 119 18.04 -17.38 -21.47
N LYS A 120 17.73 -18.67 -21.30
CA LYS A 120 18.48 -19.55 -20.38
C LYS A 120 19.95 -19.71 -20.75
N LYS A 121 20.29 -19.75 -22.03
CA LYS A 121 21.69 -19.77 -22.49
C LYS A 121 22.40 -18.47 -22.19
N LEU A 122 21.76 -17.32 -22.45
CA LEU A 122 22.31 -16.00 -22.13
C LEU A 122 22.56 -15.85 -20.62
N THR A 123 21.61 -16.27 -19.78
CA THR A 123 21.78 -16.26 -18.32
C THR A 123 22.90 -17.19 -17.84
N LYS A 124 23.17 -18.29 -18.56
CA LYS A 124 24.27 -19.21 -18.24
C LYS A 124 25.62 -18.73 -18.74
N ALA A 125 25.66 -18.00 -19.86
CA ALA A 125 26.88 -17.42 -20.40
C ALA A 125 27.34 -16.18 -19.62
N GLN A 126 26.44 -15.55 -18.87
CA GLN A 126 26.74 -14.43 -17.97
C GLN A 126 27.22 -14.84 -16.56
N ARG A 127 27.37 -16.15 -16.29
CA ARG A 127 27.78 -16.69 -14.99
C ARG A 127 29.03 -17.55 -15.14
#